data_AF-A0A3D4ETJ1-F1
#
_entry.id   AF-A0A3D4ETJ1-F1
#
_cell.length_a   1.000
_cell.length_b   1.000
_cell.length_c   1.000
_cell.angle_alpha   90.00
_cell.angle_beta   90.00
_cell.angle_gamma   90.00
#
_symmetry.space_group_name_H-M   'P 1'
#
loop_
_entity.id
_entity.type
_entity.pdbx_description
1 polymer ?
#
loop_
_entity_poly.entity_id
_entity_poly.type
_entity_poly.pdbx_seq_one_letter_code
_entity_poly.pdbx_strand_id
1 'polypeptide(L)'
;CVTPEFPEGTWAYFTAVDDNGTPVYPYNLAWHYFGDPTVASGVTEIDETVTEVFTGAAEKGTQFETATLADDTVTVIWNGIEGGAYQITESFDLKTWTTGPSFAADDQMITLTETGNLRKFYKIEQTGLADYDTTEFGTAAGGGGPGGGGP
;
A
#
# COMPACT_ATOMS: atom_id res chain seq x y z
N CYS A 1 -20.84 -12.11 2.84
CA CYS A 1 -21.76 -11.80 3.96
C CYS A 1 -23.18 -12.04 3.50
N VAL A 2 -23.89 -12.97 4.11
CA VAL A 2 -25.31 -13.19 3.85
C VAL A 2 -25.95 -13.28 5.22
N THR A 3 -26.27 -12.25 5.94
CA THR A 3 -26.93 -12.45 7.25
C THR A 3 -28.38 -12.88 7.05
N PRO A 4 -29.13 -13.10 8.13
CA PRO A 4 -28.70 -13.63 9.44
C PRO A 4 -28.74 -15.17 9.71
N GLU A 5 -29.20 -16.09 8.90
CA GLU A 5 -29.56 -16.08 7.50
C GLU A 5 -28.34 -16.10 6.53
N PHE A 6 -27.17 -16.62 6.98
CA PHE A 6 -25.94 -16.93 6.17
C PHE A 6 -25.87 -18.34 5.61
N PRO A 7 -26.78 -18.81 4.73
CA PRO A 7 -26.73 -20.20 4.33
C PRO A 7 -25.48 -20.54 3.51
N GLU A 8 -24.88 -19.59 2.78
CA GLU A 8 -23.62 -19.81 2.05
C GLU A 8 -22.70 -18.57 2.10
N GLY A 9 -22.82 -17.74 3.13
CA GLY A 9 -22.11 -16.46 3.23
C GLY A 9 -21.07 -16.35 4.34
N THR A 10 -19.98 -15.61 4.11
CA THR A 10 -18.93 -15.30 5.10
C THR A 10 -19.35 -14.22 6.09
N TRP A 11 -19.07 -14.43 7.37
CA TRP A 11 -19.30 -13.46 8.44
C TRP A 11 -18.52 -12.16 8.20
N ALA A 12 -19.18 -11.01 8.36
CA ALA A 12 -18.57 -9.70 8.23
C ALA A 12 -19.23 -8.70 9.18
N TYR A 13 -18.45 -7.71 9.63
CA TYR A 13 -18.95 -6.54 10.34
C TYR A 13 -19.19 -5.39 9.35
N PHE A 14 -20.30 -4.68 9.50
CA PHE A 14 -20.60 -3.49 8.72
C PHE A 14 -20.37 -2.23 9.56
N THR A 15 -19.62 -1.29 9.01
CA THR A 15 -19.46 0.08 9.52
C THR A 15 -20.35 1.00 8.71
N ALA A 16 -21.19 1.79 9.37
CA ALA A 16 -21.93 2.84 8.69
C ALA A 16 -20.96 4.00 8.36
N VAL A 17 -20.91 4.41 7.10
CA VAL A 17 -20.08 5.54 6.61
C VAL A 17 -20.94 6.49 5.77
N ASP A 18 -20.61 7.79 5.77
CA ASP A 18 -21.21 8.78 4.87
C ASP A 18 -20.56 8.76 3.47
N ASP A 19 -21.05 9.61 2.57
CA ASP A 19 -20.55 9.72 1.19
C ASP A 19 -19.06 10.16 1.10
N ASN A 20 -18.49 10.68 2.19
CA ASN A 20 -17.08 11.07 2.28
C ASN A 20 -16.23 9.98 2.95
N GLY A 21 -16.79 8.81 3.25
CA GLY A 21 -16.12 7.72 3.93
C GLY A 21 -16.00 7.90 5.45
N THR A 22 -16.66 8.89 6.04
CA THR A 22 -16.61 9.15 7.49
C THR A 22 -17.53 8.21 8.24
N PRO A 23 -17.06 7.49 9.30
CA PRO A 23 -17.94 6.66 10.12
C PRO A 23 -19.11 7.47 10.69
N VAL A 24 -20.31 6.91 10.64
CA VAL A 24 -21.53 7.50 11.21
C VAL A 24 -22.22 6.52 12.15
N TYR A 25 -23.09 7.04 13.03
CA TYR A 25 -23.83 6.22 13.97
C TYR A 25 -24.73 5.17 13.26
N PRO A 26 -24.83 3.91 13.76
CA PRO A 26 -24.18 3.37 14.96
C PRO A 26 -22.71 3.01 14.71
N TYR A 27 -21.82 3.56 15.56
CA TYR A 27 -20.41 3.23 15.54
C TYR A 27 -20.21 1.80 16.04
N ASN A 28 -19.81 0.89 15.14
CA ASN A 28 -19.47 -0.50 15.45
C ASN A 28 -18.02 -0.67 15.92
N LEU A 29 -17.21 0.37 15.81
CA LEU A 29 -15.86 0.48 16.37
C LEU A 29 -15.87 1.60 17.41
N ALA A 30 -15.52 1.28 18.66
CA ALA A 30 -15.32 2.30 19.69
C ALA A 30 -13.93 2.95 19.51
N TRP A 31 -13.79 4.23 19.88
CA TRP A 31 -12.47 4.90 19.97
C TRP A 31 -11.56 4.30 21.04
N HIS A 32 -12.10 3.43 21.89
CA HIS A 32 -11.36 2.75 22.94
C HIS A 32 -11.28 1.27 22.64
N TYR A 33 -10.05 0.81 22.42
CA TYR A 33 -9.71 -0.60 22.48
C TYR A 33 -9.74 -1.05 23.95
N PHE A 34 -10.71 -1.88 24.32
CA PHE A 34 -10.73 -2.56 25.62
C PHE A 34 -9.98 -3.89 25.49
N GLY A 35 -8.68 -3.82 25.27
CA GLY A 35 -7.79 -4.98 25.41
C GLY A 35 -6.69 -4.62 26.37
N ASP A 36 -6.45 -5.50 27.35
CA ASP A 36 -5.26 -5.39 28.19
C ASP A 36 -4.04 -5.66 27.29
N PRO A 37 -3.16 -4.66 27.05
CA PRO A 37 -2.02 -4.83 26.16
C PRO A 37 -1.02 -5.87 26.69
N THR A 38 -1.07 -6.22 27.98
CA THR A 38 -0.26 -7.29 28.53
C THR A 38 -0.78 -8.69 28.16
N VAL A 39 -2.09 -8.83 27.89
CA VAL A 39 -2.75 -10.09 27.52
C VAL A 39 -2.86 -10.25 26.00
N ALA A 40 -2.86 -9.15 25.24
CA ALA A 40 -2.83 -9.14 23.77
C ALA A 40 -1.51 -9.70 23.17
N SER A 41 -0.50 -9.95 24.01
CA SER A 41 0.80 -10.50 23.63
C SER A 41 0.81 -12.02 23.37
N GLY A 42 -0.33 -12.71 23.51
CA GLY A 42 -0.39 -14.17 23.47
C GLY A 42 -0.40 -14.81 22.08
N VAL A 43 -0.69 -14.04 21.02
CA VAL A 43 -0.76 -14.57 19.65
C VAL A 43 0.39 -13.97 18.85
N THR A 44 1.50 -14.69 18.79
CA THR A 44 2.69 -14.31 18.00
C THR A 44 2.73 -14.97 16.63
N GLU A 45 1.87 -15.95 16.39
CA GLU A 45 1.78 -16.70 15.14
C GLU A 45 0.37 -17.29 14.97
N ILE A 46 0.02 -17.59 13.72
CA ILE A 46 -1.23 -18.28 13.35
C ILE A 46 -0.84 -19.71 12.97
N ASP A 47 -1.19 -20.69 13.80
CA ASP A 47 -0.80 -22.12 13.65
C ASP A 47 -1.69 -22.90 12.66
N GLU A 48 -2.61 -22.22 11.97
CA GLU A 48 -3.42 -22.81 10.90
C GLU A 48 -2.94 -22.36 9.51
N THR A 49 -3.22 -23.16 8.49
CA THR A 49 -2.92 -22.76 7.11
C THR A 49 -3.84 -21.61 6.71
N VAL A 50 -3.28 -20.40 6.63
CA VAL A 50 -3.97 -19.21 6.14
C VAL A 50 -3.69 -18.96 4.66
N THR A 51 -4.67 -18.43 3.95
CA THR A 51 -4.47 -17.84 2.62
C THR A 51 -4.54 -16.34 2.77
N GLU A 52 -3.40 -15.67 2.62
CA GLU A 52 -3.36 -14.22 2.55
C GLU A 52 -3.91 -13.76 1.20
N VAL A 53 -5.06 -13.07 1.23
CA VAL A 53 -5.75 -12.56 0.03
C VAL A 53 -5.42 -11.10 -0.25
N PHE A 54 -4.84 -10.40 0.73
CA PHE A 54 -4.44 -9.00 0.64
C PHE A 54 -3.37 -8.71 1.69
N THR A 55 -2.25 -8.14 1.24
CA THR A 55 -1.24 -7.50 2.08
C THR A 55 -1.39 -6.00 1.88
N GLY A 56 -1.51 -5.23 2.96
CA GLY A 56 -1.52 -3.77 2.88
C GLY A 56 -0.25 -3.24 2.21
N ALA A 57 -0.37 -2.15 1.46
CA ALA A 57 0.70 -1.64 0.59
C ALA A 57 2.06 -1.51 1.29
N ALA A 58 2.09 -1.01 2.53
CA ALA A 58 3.32 -0.79 3.30
C ALA A 58 4.11 -2.08 3.60
N GLU A 59 3.45 -3.24 3.70
CA GLU A 59 4.08 -4.54 3.98
C GLU A 59 4.42 -5.33 2.69
N LYS A 60 4.04 -4.80 1.52
CA LYS A 60 4.31 -5.43 0.23
C LYS A 60 5.78 -5.24 -0.14
N GLY A 61 6.51 -6.33 -0.34
CA GLY A 61 7.89 -6.25 -0.85
C GLY A 61 7.95 -5.70 -2.29
N THR A 62 9.11 -5.16 -2.68
CA THR A 62 9.38 -4.82 -4.09
C THR A 62 9.55 -6.10 -4.90
N GLN A 63 8.86 -6.18 -6.03
CA GLN A 63 8.74 -7.32 -6.94
C GLN A 63 8.85 -6.84 -8.39
N PHE A 64 9.71 -7.52 -9.13
CA PHE A 64 9.85 -7.32 -10.57
C PHE A 64 8.69 -7.99 -11.30
N GLU A 65 8.09 -7.31 -12.27
CA GLU A 65 6.98 -7.84 -13.06
C GLU A 65 7.50 -8.31 -14.44
N THR A 66 7.95 -7.38 -15.28
CA THR A 66 8.43 -7.71 -16.63
C THR A 66 9.48 -6.73 -17.14
N ALA A 67 10.29 -7.20 -18.09
CA ALA A 67 11.14 -6.35 -18.92
C ALA A 67 11.04 -6.83 -20.38
N THR A 68 10.69 -5.92 -21.28
CA THR A 68 10.51 -6.23 -22.70
C THR A 68 11.31 -5.28 -23.56
N LEU A 69 11.74 -5.77 -24.73
CA LEU A 69 12.34 -4.97 -25.79
C LEU A 69 11.51 -5.19 -27.05
N ALA A 70 10.84 -4.13 -27.50
CA ALA A 70 10.04 -4.13 -28.73
C ALA A 70 10.29 -2.82 -29.47
N ASP A 71 10.48 -2.90 -30.79
CA ASP A 71 10.62 -1.72 -31.67
C ASP A 71 11.62 -0.67 -31.15
N ASP A 72 12.80 -1.12 -30.72
CA ASP A 72 13.87 -0.28 -30.15
C ASP A 72 13.48 0.44 -28.85
N THR A 73 12.45 -0.05 -28.16
CA THR A 73 11.97 0.48 -26.89
C THR A 73 12.05 -0.59 -25.81
N VAL A 74 12.77 -0.27 -24.74
CA VAL A 74 12.81 -1.03 -23.50
C VAL A 74 11.67 -0.58 -22.61
N THR A 75 10.89 -1.53 -22.09
CA THR A 75 9.87 -1.30 -21.06
C THR A 75 10.16 -2.18 -19.87
N VAL A 76 10.32 -1.60 -18.68
CA VAL A 76 10.54 -2.30 -17.41
C VAL A 76 9.39 -1.97 -16.46
N ILE A 77 8.78 -2.99 -15.87
CA ILE A 77 7.62 -2.87 -14.98
C ILE A 77 7.93 -3.58 -13.66
N TRP A 78 7.57 -2.94 -12.54
CA TRP A 78 7.65 -3.49 -11.19
C TRP A 78 6.50 -2.92 -10.35
N ASN A 79 6.18 -3.55 -9.21
CA ASN A 79 5.20 -2.96 -8.29
C ASN A 79 5.79 -1.77 -7.54
N GLY A 80 5.12 -0.62 -7.62
CA GLY A 80 5.33 0.47 -6.69
C GLY A 80 4.65 0.16 -5.36
N ILE A 81 5.35 0.39 -4.27
CA ILE A 81 4.81 0.40 -2.91
C ILE A 81 4.28 1.81 -2.65
N GLU A 82 3.08 1.97 -2.10
CA GLU A 82 2.54 3.30 -1.76
C GLU A 82 3.52 4.12 -0.92
N GLY A 83 3.76 5.37 -1.31
CA GLY A 83 4.74 6.25 -0.65
C GLY A 83 6.19 5.84 -0.91
N GLY A 84 6.45 4.81 -1.70
CA GLY A 84 7.78 4.34 -2.06
C GLY A 84 8.49 5.29 -3.02
N ALA A 85 9.78 5.49 -2.80
CA ALA A 85 10.68 6.21 -3.70
C ALA A 85 11.72 5.26 -4.27
N TYR A 86 11.93 5.32 -5.59
CA TYR A 86 12.80 4.40 -6.32
C TYR A 86 13.84 5.13 -7.15
N GLN A 87 15.08 4.64 -7.13
CA GLN A 87 16.16 5.10 -7.99
C GLN A 87 16.56 3.98 -8.95
N ILE A 88 16.62 4.30 -10.25
CA ILE A 88 17.13 3.38 -11.25
C ILE A 88 18.62 3.63 -11.45
N THR A 89 19.41 2.56 -11.51
CA THR A 89 20.77 2.62 -12.03
C THR A 89 20.91 1.72 -13.25
N GLU A 90 21.68 2.20 -14.21
CA GLU A 90 21.77 1.62 -15.54
C GLU A 90 23.21 1.24 -15.87
N SER A 91 23.38 0.20 -16.67
CA SER A 91 24.70 -0.24 -17.12
C SER A 91 24.63 -0.81 -18.53
N PHE A 92 25.69 -0.64 -19.32
CA PHE A 92 25.82 -1.30 -20.63
C PHE A 92 26.64 -2.59 -20.55
N ASP A 93 27.33 -2.84 -19.43
CA ASP A 93 28.37 -3.88 -19.33
C ASP A 93 28.32 -4.68 -18.01
N LEU A 94 27.31 -4.46 -17.16
CA LEU A 94 27.16 -4.98 -15.79
C LEU A 94 28.25 -4.55 -14.80
N LYS A 95 29.19 -3.70 -15.20
CA LYS A 95 30.35 -3.29 -14.40
C LYS A 95 30.27 -1.82 -14.02
N THR A 96 30.07 -0.97 -15.00
CA THR A 96 29.96 0.47 -14.83
C THR A 96 28.49 0.82 -14.72
N TRP A 97 28.11 1.44 -13.60
CA TRP A 97 26.74 1.82 -13.31
C TRP A 97 26.61 3.34 -13.25
N THR A 98 25.58 3.88 -13.89
CA THR A 98 25.24 5.30 -13.85
C THR A 98 23.85 5.50 -13.29
N THR A 99 23.65 6.59 -12.56
CA THR A 99 22.33 6.99 -12.04
C THR A 99 21.40 7.36 -13.19
N GLY A 100 20.24 6.70 -13.24
CA GLY A 100 19.16 6.96 -14.18
C GLY A 100 18.02 7.76 -13.54
N PRO A 101 16.77 7.61 -14.03
CA PRO A 101 15.61 8.31 -13.49
C PRO A 101 15.20 7.80 -12.09
N SER A 102 14.41 8.61 -11.39
CA SER A 102 13.76 8.25 -10.13
C SER A 102 12.24 8.30 -10.24
N PHE A 103 11.55 7.54 -9.38
CA PHE A 103 10.10 7.39 -9.37
C PHE A 103 9.54 7.47 -7.95
N ALA A 104 8.31 7.98 -7.81
CA ALA A 104 7.50 7.87 -6.60
C ALA A 104 6.28 6.99 -6.92
N ALA A 105 5.79 6.24 -5.92
CA ALA A 105 4.73 5.27 -6.09
C ALA A 105 3.48 5.58 -5.24
N ASP A 106 2.32 5.21 -5.77
CA ASP A 106 0.97 5.35 -5.22
C ASP A 106 0.21 4.01 -5.22
N ASP A 107 0.91 2.92 -4.88
CA ASP A 107 0.47 1.49 -4.92
C ASP A 107 0.23 0.89 -6.32
N GLN A 108 0.60 1.61 -7.38
CA GLN A 108 0.48 1.13 -8.75
C GLN A 108 1.76 0.49 -9.30
N MET A 109 1.63 -0.22 -10.42
CA MET A 109 2.79 -0.64 -11.21
C MET A 109 3.54 0.58 -11.75
N ILE A 110 4.85 0.65 -11.49
CA ILE A 110 5.70 1.67 -12.11
C ILE A 110 6.22 1.13 -13.44
N THR A 111 6.24 2.00 -14.45
CA THR A 111 6.77 1.69 -15.78
C THR A 111 7.92 2.64 -16.12
N LEU A 112 9.09 2.07 -16.42
CA LEU A 112 10.19 2.75 -17.09
C LEU A 112 10.12 2.42 -18.59
N THR A 113 10.14 3.45 -19.43
CA THR A 113 10.21 3.32 -20.88
C THR A 113 11.39 4.10 -21.43
N GLU A 114 12.25 3.44 -22.21
CA GLU A 114 13.38 4.07 -22.90
C GLU A 114 13.41 3.64 -24.37
N THR A 115 13.51 4.61 -25.30
CA THR A 115 13.62 4.34 -26.74
C THR A 115 15.03 4.65 -27.25
N GLY A 116 15.52 3.80 -28.15
CA GLY A 116 16.85 3.81 -28.74
C GLY A 116 17.51 2.44 -28.60
N ASN A 117 18.62 2.21 -29.33
CA ASN A 117 19.40 0.96 -29.30
C ASN A 117 20.11 0.73 -27.94
N LEU A 118 19.32 0.53 -26.90
CA LEU A 118 19.72 0.51 -25.49
C LEU A 118 19.61 -0.92 -24.98
N ARG A 119 20.64 -1.73 -25.28
CA ARG A 119 20.86 -2.99 -24.56
C ARG A 119 21.53 -2.66 -23.23
N LYS A 120 20.73 -2.22 -22.27
CA LYS A 120 21.17 -1.89 -20.91
C LYS A 120 20.72 -2.95 -19.92
N PHE A 121 21.37 -2.93 -18.77
CA PHE A 121 20.98 -3.61 -17.54
C PHE A 121 20.46 -2.56 -16.57
N TYR A 122 19.45 -2.94 -15.79
CA TYR A 122 18.78 -2.05 -14.85
C TYR A 122 18.86 -2.65 -13.45
N LYS A 123 19.07 -1.79 -12.45
CA LYS A 123 18.85 -2.07 -11.04
C LYS A 123 17.82 -1.09 -10.52
N ILE A 124 16.84 -1.62 -9.81
CA ILE A 124 15.78 -0.86 -9.15
C ILE A 124 16.10 -0.90 -7.66
N GLU A 125 16.30 0.26 -7.05
CA GLU A 125 16.55 0.39 -5.62
C GLU A 125 15.44 1.22 -4.99
N GLN A 126 14.76 0.69 -3.98
CA GLN A 126 13.86 1.48 -3.14
C GLN A 126 14.72 2.31 -2.19
N THR A 127 14.74 3.63 -2.40
CA THR A 127 15.56 4.56 -1.63
C THR A 127 14.80 5.21 -0.47
N GLY A 128 13.48 5.06 -0.44
CA GLY A 128 12.65 5.60 0.63
C GLY A 128 11.25 4.99 0.66
N LEU A 129 10.60 5.16 1.80
CA LEU A 129 9.20 4.86 2.04
C LEU A 129 8.66 6.01 2.88
N ALA A 130 7.55 6.61 2.45
CA ALA A 130 6.88 7.64 3.23
C ALA A 130 6.44 7.08 4.58
N ASP A 131 6.52 7.92 5.61
CA ASP A 131 5.97 7.57 6.91
C ASP A 131 4.45 7.37 6.81
N TYR A 132 3.92 6.48 7.65
CA TYR A 132 2.48 6.30 7.78
C TYR A 132 1.81 7.65 8.07
N ASP A 133 0.74 7.95 7.34
CA ASP A 133 -0.05 9.14 7.58
C ASP A 133 -0.78 9.01 8.93
N THR A 134 -0.24 9.69 9.93
CA THR A 134 -0.84 9.76 11.26
C THR A 134 -1.91 10.84 11.38
N THR A 135 -2.31 11.49 10.27
CA THR A 135 -3.44 12.41 10.31
C THR A 135 -4.67 11.67 10.83
N GLU A 136 -5.21 12.18 11.92
CA GLU A 136 -6.42 11.64 12.49
C GLU A 136 -7.53 11.75 11.45
N PHE A 137 -8.32 10.67 11.33
CA PHE A 137 -9.46 10.65 10.45
C PHE A 137 -10.40 11.81 10.81
N GLY A 138 -10.45 12.85 9.96
CA GLY A 138 -11.25 14.06 10.17
C GLY A 138 -10.49 15.34 10.52
N THR A 139 -9.17 15.33 10.70
CA THR A 139 -8.39 16.58 10.80
C THR A 139 -7.92 17.02 9.42
N ALA A 140 -8.82 17.59 8.62
CA ALA A 140 -8.39 18.43 7.50
C ALA A 140 -7.56 19.59 8.07
N ALA A 141 -6.32 19.73 7.60
CA ALA A 141 -5.56 20.96 7.77
C ALA A 141 -6.30 22.08 7.01
N GLY A 142 -7.18 22.79 7.72
CA GLY A 142 -7.90 23.96 7.22
C GLY A 142 -9.27 23.66 6.62
N GLY A 143 -10.28 23.54 7.48
CA GLY A 143 -11.69 23.58 7.07
C GLY A 143 -12.60 23.13 8.20
N GLY A 144 -13.14 24.07 8.96
CA GLY A 144 -13.91 23.80 10.17
C GLY A 144 -15.07 22.82 9.97
N GLY A 145 -15.01 21.69 10.68
CA GLY A 145 -16.15 20.81 10.97
C GLY A 145 -16.77 21.16 12.33
N PRO A 146 -18.07 20.89 12.54
CA PRO A 146 -18.86 21.49 13.61
C PRO A 146 -18.44 20.93 14.97
N GLY A 147 -17.99 21.82 15.84
CA GLY A 147 -17.76 21.52 17.25
C GLY A 147 -19.04 20.99 17.90
N GLY A 148 -18.95 19.78 18.44
CA GLY A 148 -19.94 19.24 19.37
C GLY A 148 -19.41 19.42 20.79
N GLY A 149 -19.78 20.51 21.44
CA GLY A 149 -19.50 20.72 22.86
C GLY A 149 -20.40 19.85 23.76
N GLY A 150 -19.79 19.25 24.78
CA GLY A 150 -20.38 18.81 26.07
C GLY A 150 -21.41 17.67 26.01
N PRO A 151 -21.68 16.98 27.14
CA PRO A 151 -21.36 17.30 28.54
C PRO A 151 -20.16 16.53 29.14
#